data_AF-A0A7S7SN15-F1
#
_entry.id   AF-A0A7S7SN15-F1
#
_cell.length_a   1.000
_cell.length_b   1.000
_cell.length_c   1.000
_cell.angle_alpha   90.00
_cell.angle_beta   90.00
_cell.angle_gamma   90.00
#
_symmetry.space_group_name_H-M   'P 1'
#
loop_
_entity.id
_entity.type
_entity.pdbx_description
1 polymer ?
#
loop_
_entity_poly.entity_id
_entity_poly.type
_entity_poly.pdbx_seq_one_letter_code
_entity_poly.pdbx_strand_id
1 'polypeptide(L)'
;MTSLWLALLLASKGAAPVPHSVTLIDDAVKVGASKIRTLDIDLPVEPARIVCSFEVLQGGSGVRVVLLKREDAQRWLRGEAHEVEASTPFARGGAFSHKPAEPDHYQIVLDNRMEGRTAAEVHLLVRVLYGEAGSGPVRAAEPRRGQVLVWGSMLLFAAIAATFTFRFKQNLDRE
;
A
#
# COMPACT_ATOMS: atom_id res chain seq x y z
N MET A 1 40.16 32.70 16.35
CA MET A 1 39.67 31.48 17.01
C MET A 1 38.40 31.84 17.79
N THR A 2 37.27 31.93 17.11
CA THR A 2 35.92 32.11 17.66
C THR A 2 34.94 31.74 16.55
N SER A 3 33.75 31.24 16.89
CA SER A 3 32.66 30.79 16.00
C SER A 3 32.61 29.29 15.71
N LEU A 4 32.66 28.48 16.78
CA LEU A 4 31.95 27.21 16.84
C LEU A 4 30.49 27.51 17.23
N TRP A 5 29.55 26.66 16.81
CA TRP A 5 28.13 26.59 17.22
C TRP A 5 27.11 27.49 16.49
N LEU A 6 26.70 27.14 15.26
CA LEU A 6 25.36 27.53 14.77
C LEU A 6 24.83 26.63 13.63
N ALA A 7 24.94 25.31 13.75
CA ALA A 7 24.45 24.38 12.72
C ALA A 7 23.64 23.19 13.28
N LEU A 8 23.00 23.35 14.44
CA LEU A 8 22.25 22.26 15.10
C LEU A 8 20.82 22.65 15.51
N LEU A 9 20.11 23.46 14.70
CA LEU A 9 18.77 23.95 15.01
C LEU A 9 17.74 23.80 13.86
N LEU A 10 17.87 22.76 13.03
CA LEU A 10 16.83 22.40 12.04
C LEU A 10 16.49 20.90 12.09
N ALA A 11 16.05 20.40 13.25
CA ALA A 11 15.50 19.04 13.34
C ALA A 11 14.42 18.93 14.42
N SER A 12 13.35 19.71 14.29
CA SER A 12 12.09 19.42 15.00
C SER A 12 10.88 19.73 14.12
N LYS A 13 10.91 19.23 12.88
CA LYS A 13 9.65 18.99 12.17
C LYS A 13 9.09 17.70 12.73
N GLY A 14 7.91 17.79 13.36
CA GLY A 14 7.27 16.77 14.19
C GLY A 14 7.49 15.35 13.68
N ALA A 15 7.82 14.46 14.60
CA ALA A 15 7.97 13.04 14.30
C ALA A 15 6.74 12.57 13.55
N ALA A 16 6.90 12.27 12.26
CA ALA A 16 5.86 11.61 11.50
C ALA A 16 5.54 10.28 12.22
N PRO A 17 4.27 9.89 12.36
CA PRO A 17 3.93 8.62 12.97
C PRO A 17 4.71 7.50 12.26
N VAL A 18 5.40 6.68 13.04
CA VAL A 18 6.21 5.58 12.50
C VAL A 18 5.26 4.62 11.77
N PRO A 19 5.48 4.37 10.47
CA PRO A 19 4.65 3.43 9.74
C PRO A 19 4.72 2.06 10.40
N HIS A 20 3.56 1.50 10.71
CA HIS A 20 3.46 0.17 11.31
C HIS A 20 2.23 -0.55 10.78
N SER A 21 2.29 -1.89 10.79
CA SER A 21 1.22 -2.73 10.28
C SER A 21 0.71 -3.66 11.37
N VAL A 22 -0.60 -3.79 11.49
CA VAL A 22 -1.26 -4.76 12.38
C VAL A 22 -2.03 -5.76 11.52
N THR A 23 -1.78 -7.04 11.75
CA THR A 23 -2.57 -8.11 11.14
C THR A 23 -3.80 -8.35 12.01
N LEU A 24 -4.98 -8.20 11.42
CA LEU A 24 -6.26 -8.42 12.11
C LEU A 24 -6.78 -9.84 11.91
N ILE A 25 -6.61 -10.36 10.69
CA ILE A 25 -7.05 -11.72 10.33
C ILE A 25 -5.95 -12.34 9.48
N ASP A 26 -5.59 -13.58 9.81
CA ASP A 26 -4.69 -14.44 9.04
C ASP A 26 -5.10 -15.89 9.29
N ASP A 27 -6.24 -16.28 8.72
CA ASP A 27 -6.89 -17.57 9.04
C ASP A 27 -7.71 -18.13 7.87
N ALA A 28 -8.00 -19.43 7.93
CA ALA A 28 -8.88 -20.13 7.01
C ALA A 28 -10.35 -19.99 7.43
N VAL A 29 -11.13 -19.24 6.65
CA VAL A 29 -12.55 -18.98 6.89
C VAL A 29 -13.41 -19.83 5.98
N LYS A 30 -14.33 -20.58 6.57
CA LYS A 30 -15.30 -21.39 5.82
C LYS A 30 -16.56 -20.59 5.49
N VAL A 31 -16.95 -20.64 4.22
CA VAL A 31 -18.18 -20.04 3.69
C VAL A 31 -19.05 -21.15 3.12
N GLY A 32 -20.30 -21.22 3.57
CA GLY A 32 -21.24 -22.23 3.09
C GLY A 32 -21.54 -22.09 1.59
N ALA A 33 -22.03 -23.17 0.98
CA ALA A 33 -22.51 -23.15 -0.40
C ALA A 33 -23.65 -22.13 -0.55
N SER A 34 -23.55 -21.26 -1.54
CA SER A 34 -24.53 -20.20 -1.80
C SER A 34 -24.80 -19.28 -0.59
N LYS A 35 -23.82 -19.17 0.33
CA LYS A 35 -23.91 -18.32 1.53
C LYS A 35 -22.92 -17.16 1.47
N ILE A 36 -23.15 -16.23 2.38
CA ILE A 36 -22.27 -15.11 2.68
C ILE A 36 -21.72 -15.31 4.09
N ARG A 37 -20.47 -14.93 4.31
CA ARG A 37 -19.89 -14.82 5.66
C ARG A 37 -19.39 -13.40 5.88
N THR A 38 -19.75 -12.80 7.01
CA THR A 38 -19.27 -11.49 7.43
C THR A 38 -18.24 -11.65 8.54
N LEU A 39 -17.24 -10.77 8.54
CA LEU A 39 -16.19 -10.67 9.54
C LEU A 39 -16.07 -9.20 9.94
N ASP A 40 -16.18 -8.92 11.23
CA ASP A 40 -16.06 -7.58 11.76
C ASP A 40 -14.59 -7.13 11.76
N ILE A 41 -14.36 -5.88 11.37
CA ILE A 41 -13.09 -5.20 11.45
C ILE A 41 -13.29 -3.88 12.20
N ASP A 42 -12.72 -3.82 13.39
CA ASP A 42 -12.68 -2.60 14.17
C ASP A 42 -11.47 -1.77 13.72
N LEU A 43 -11.73 -0.62 13.08
CA LEU A 43 -10.68 0.34 12.77
C LEU A 43 -10.53 1.32 13.94
N PRO A 44 -9.30 1.60 14.39
CA PRO A 44 -9.07 2.66 15.36
C PRO A 44 -9.23 4.04 14.70
N VAL A 45 -9.27 5.07 15.54
CA VAL A 45 -9.53 6.48 15.14
C VAL A 45 -8.44 7.06 14.22
N GLU A 46 -7.27 6.43 14.15
CA GLU A 46 -6.15 6.91 13.37
C GLU A 46 -6.31 6.61 11.86
N PRO A 47 -5.91 7.52 10.95
CA PRO A 47 -5.97 7.28 9.52
C PRO A 47 -5.18 6.03 9.12
N ALA A 48 -5.87 5.04 8.56
CA ALA A 48 -5.28 3.75 8.23
C ALA A 48 -5.69 3.25 6.85
N ARG A 49 -4.86 2.38 6.27
CA ARG A 49 -5.14 1.68 5.00
C ARG A 49 -5.39 0.21 5.29
N ILE A 50 -6.52 -0.30 4.81
CA ILE A 50 -6.88 -1.72 4.90
C ILE A 50 -6.33 -2.41 3.66
N VAL A 51 -5.54 -3.46 3.87
CA VAL A 51 -5.07 -4.36 2.81
C VAL A 51 -5.66 -5.73 3.07
N CYS A 52 -6.43 -6.23 2.12
CA CYS A 52 -7.08 -7.52 2.20
C CYS A 52 -6.63 -8.38 1.02
N SER A 53 -6.21 -9.61 1.28
CA SER A 53 -5.92 -10.62 0.27
C SER A 53 -6.58 -11.94 0.65
N PHE A 54 -6.99 -12.70 -0.34
CA PHE A 54 -7.62 -13.99 -0.12
C PHE A 54 -7.17 -15.03 -1.14
N GLU A 55 -7.24 -16.29 -0.73
CA GLU A 55 -7.01 -17.46 -1.57
C GLU A 55 -7.99 -18.58 -1.19
N VAL A 56 -8.65 -19.17 -2.19
CA VAL A 56 -9.58 -20.29 -2.01
C VAL A 56 -8.79 -21.59 -1.92
N LEU A 57 -8.65 -22.11 -0.70
CA LEU A 57 -7.95 -23.37 -0.40
C LEU A 57 -8.76 -24.58 -0.86
N GLN A 58 -10.06 -24.58 -0.58
CA GLN A 58 -10.99 -25.65 -0.99
C GLN A 58 -12.29 -25.04 -1.52
N GLY A 59 -12.93 -25.72 -2.46
CA GLY A 59 -14.14 -25.24 -3.13
C GLY A 59 -14.05 -25.38 -4.64
N GLY A 60 -15.21 -25.46 -5.30
CA GLY A 60 -15.29 -25.65 -6.75
C GLY A 60 -15.31 -24.35 -7.56
N SER A 61 -15.37 -23.19 -6.89
CA SER A 61 -15.74 -21.91 -7.48
C SER A 61 -14.98 -20.73 -6.89
N GLY A 62 -15.03 -19.58 -7.58
CA GLY A 62 -14.51 -18.32 -7.08
C GLY A 62 -15.36 -17.72 -5.96
N VAL A 63 -14.70 -17.02 -5.05
CA VAL A 63 -15.31 -16.23 -3.98
C VAL A 63 -15.05 -14.76 -4.28
N ARG A 64 -15.99 -13.89 -3.89
CA ARG A 64 -15.78 -12.43 -3.92
C ARG A 64 -15.60 -11.93 -2.50
N VAL A 65 -14.62 -11.04 -2.31
CA VAL A 65 -14.40 -10.33 -1.05
C VAL A 65 -14.82 -8.89 -1.22
N VAL A 66 -15.62 -8.38 -0.29
CA VAL A 66 -16.16 -7.00 -0.31
C VAL A 66 -15.89 -6.35 1.04
N LEU A 67 -15.45 -5.10 1.02
CA LEU A 67 -15.37 -4.23 2.18
C LEU A 67 -16.60 -3.32 2.19
N LEU A 68 -17.28 -3.27 3.33
CA LEU A 68 -18.46 -2.43 3.55
C LEU A 68 -18.36 -1.76 4.91
N LYS A 69 -19.04 -0.64 5.10
CA LYS A 69 -19.39 -0.17 6.45
C LYS A 69 -20.34 -1.19 7.10
N ARG A 70 -20.33 -1.27 8.43
CA ARG A 70 -21.20 -2.18 9.18
C ARG A 70 -22.69 -2.00 8.82
N GLU A 71 -23.14 -0.76 8.64
CA GLU A 71 -24.52 -0.47 8.24
C GLU A 71 -24.83 -0.96 6.82
N ASP A 72 -23.92 -0.75 5.87
CA ASP A 72 -24.06 -1.20 4.49
C ASP A 72 -24.02 -2.72 4.36
N ALA A 73 -23.22 -3.40 5.19
CA ALA A 73 -23.22 -4.85 5.26
C ALA A 73 -24.57 -5.40 5.73
N GLN A 74 -25.23 -4.74 6.70
CA GLN A 74 -26.58 -5.13 7.12
C GLN A 74 -27.62 -4.86 6.02
N ARG A 75 -27.53 -3.73 5.33
CA ARG A 75 -28.39 -3.42 4.16
C ARG A 75 -28.20 -4.44 3.04
N TRP A 76 -26.96 -4.80 2.75
CA TRP A 76 -26.61 -5.85 1.79
C TRP A 76 -27.27 -7.18 2.13
N LEU A 77 -27.20 -7.62 3.40
CA LEU A 77 -27.82 -8.86 3.85
C LEU A 77 -29.36 -8.85 3.69
N ARG A 78 -29.99 -7.67 3.78
CA ARG A 78 -31.43 -7.47 3.53
C ARG A 78 -31.80 -7.28 2.06
N GLY A 79 -30.82 -7.19 1.16
CA GLY A 79 -31.04 -6.91 -0.27
C GLY A 79 -31.42 -5.45 -0.55
N GLU A 80 -31.11 -4.54 0.37
CA GLU A 80 -31.34 -3.10 0.24
C GLU A 80 -30.19 -2.43 -0.52
N ALA A 81 -30.41 -1.19 -0.96
CA ALA A 81 -29.35 -0.36 -1.53
C ALA A 81 -28.26 -0.08 -0.48
N HIS A 82 -27.01 -0.23 -0.90
CA HIS A 82 -25.82 -0.13 -0.05
C HIS A 82 -24.64 0.41 -0.86
N GLU A 83 -23.67 1.01 -0.18
CA GLU A 83 -22.43 1.48 -0.79
C GLU A 83 -21.28 0.49 -0.59
N VAL A 84 -20.44 0.33 -1.62
CA VAL A 84 -19.29 -0.58 -1.60
C VAL A 84 -18.00 0.22 -1.54
N GLU A 85 -17.23 0.02 -0.47
CA GLU A 85 -15.95 0.69 -0.26
C GLU A 85 -14.86 0.11 -1.18
N ALA A 86 -14.78 -1.22 -1.23
CA ALA A 86 -13.88 -1.95 -2.12
C ALA A 86 -14.41 -3.36 -2.38
N SER A 87 -14.11 -3.92 -3.55
CA SER A 87 -14.47 -5.30 -3.87
C SER A 87 -13.50 -5.95 -4.83
N THR A 88 -13.40 -7.27 -4.75
CA THR A 88 -12.73 -8.09 -5.76
C THR A 88 -13.74 -8.61 -6.79
N PRO A 89 -13.30 -9.06 -7.98
CA PRO A 89 -14.12 -9.95 -8.81
C PRO A 89 -14.32 -11.31 -8.10
N PHE A 90 -15.24 -12.13 -8.61
CA PHE A 90 -15.32 -13.54 -8.24
C PHE A 90 -14.11 -14.28 -8.83
N ALA A 91 -13.26 -14.81 -7.95
CA ALA A 91 -12.03 -15.49 -8.35
C ALA A 91 -11.57 -16.47 -7.27
N ARG A 92 -10.61 -17.35 -7.61
CA ARG A 92 -9.97 -18.23 -6.62
C ARG A 92 -8.97 -17.51 -5.72
N GLY A 93 -8.63 -16.27 -6.04
CA GLY A 93 -7.78 -15.43 -5.21
C GLY A 93 -7.76 -14.00 -5.73
N GLY A 94 -7.31 -13.08 -4.89
CA GLY A 94 -7.26 -11.67 -5.21
C GLY A 94 -6.93 -10.82 -4.01
N ALA A 95 -6.80 -9.52 -4.23
CA ALA A 95 -6.52 -8.55 -3.18
C ALA A 95 -7.08 -7.18 -3.52
N PHE A 96 -7.32 -6.37 -2.50
CA PHE A 96 -7.55 -4.94 -2.63
C PHE A 96 -6.85 -4.17 -1.51
N SER A 97 -6.65 -2.87 -1.77
CA SER A 97 -6.12 -1.92 -0.79
C SER A 97 -7.02 -0.70 -0.78
N HIS A 98 -7.58 -0.38 0.38
CA HIS A 98 -8.52 0.73 0.54
C HIS A 98 -8.11 1.61 1.69
N LYS A 99 -8.27 2.93 1.54
CA LYS A 99 -8.10 3.90 2.62
C LYS A 99 -9.48 4.48 2.93
N PRO A 100 -10.13 4.05 4.03
CA PRO A 100 -11.43 4.57 4.37
C PRO A 100 -11.38 6.07 4.67
N ALA A 101 -12.44 6.80 4.32
CA ALA A 101 -12.53 8.24 4.53
C ALA A 101 -12.71 8.59 6.02
N GLU A 102 -13.43 7.75 6.75
CA GLU A 102 -13.82 7.97 8.14
C GLU A 102 -13.43 6.75 8.99
N PRO A 103 -12.89 6.96 10.21
CA PRO A 103 -12.71 5.86 11.16
C PRO A 103 -14.08 5.39 11.66
N ASP A 104 -14.45 4.16 11.30
CA ASP A 104 -15.73 3.54 11.64
C ASP A 104 -15.57 2.00 11.69
N HIS A 105 -16.65 1.27 11.94
CA HIS A 105 -16.70 -0.19 11.93
C HIS A 105 -16.94 -0.68 10.51
N TYR A 106 -15.96 -1.42 9.98
CA TYR A 106 -16.06 -2.02 8.66
C TYR A 106 -16.27 -3.52 8.78
N GLN A 107 -16.84 -4.11 7.74
CA GLN A 107 -17.02 -5.56 7.63
C GLN A 107 -16.42 -6.05 6.33
N ILE A 108 -15.72 -7.18 6.42
CA ILE A 108 -15.37 -7.99 5.25
C ILE A 108 -16.47 -8.99 5.02
N VAL A 109 -16.96 -9.01 3.79
CA VAL A 109 -18.01 -9.90 3.33
C VAL A 109 -17.41 -10.85 2.30
N LEU A 110 -17.39 -12.14 2.63
CA LEU A 110 -17.07 -13.22 1.72
C LEU A 110 -18.37 -13.68 1.06
N ASP A 111 -18.55 -13.37 -0.23
CA ASP A 111 -19.71 -13.74 -1.02
C ASP A 111 -19.41 -14.98 -1.88
N ASN A 112 -20.09 -16.09 -1.57
CA ASN A 112 -20.04 -17.35 -2.31
C ASN A 112 -21.40 -17.67 -2.97
N ARG A 113 -22.22 -16.66 -3.31
CA ARG A 113 -23.56 -16.89 -3.89
C ARG A 113 -23.57 -17.16 -5.38
N MET A 114 -22.72 -16.48 -6.15
CA MET A 114 -22.80 -16.51 -7.63
C MET A 114 -22.21 -17.79 -8.24
N GLU A 115 -21.14 -18.31 -7.66
CA GLU A 115 -20.45 -19.48 -8.19
C GLU A 115 -20.48 -20.69 -7.23
N GLY A 116 -20.90 -20.48 -5.97
CA GLY A 116 -20.83 -21.44 -4.87
C GLY A 116 -21.89 -22.53 -4.87
N ARG A 117 -21.74 -23.51 -5.76
CA ARG A 117 -22.46 -24.81 -5.66
C ARG A 117 -21.93 -25.68 -4.52
N THR A 118 -20.72 -25.39 -4.02
CA THR A 118 -20.08 -26.07 -2.90
C THR A 118 -19.63 -25.05 -1.85
N ALA A 119 -19.40 -25.53 -0.62
CA ALA A 119 -18.75 -24.72 0.40
C ALA A 119 -17.32 -24.39 -0.02
N ALA A 120 -16.85 -23.21 0.38
CA ALA A 120 -15.49 -22.75 0.13
C ALA A 120 -14.75 -22.55 1.46
N GLU A 121 -13.48 -22.95 1.47
CA GLU A 121 -12.53 -22.64 2.54
C GLU A 121 -11.54 -21.63 1.98
N VAL A 122 -11.49 -20.45 2.59
CA VAL A 122 -10.75 -19.30 2.07
C VAL A 122 -9.73 -18.88 3.10
N HIS A 123 -8.45 -18.91 2.75
CA HIS A 123 -7.42 -18.26 3.53
C HIS A 123 -7.56 -16.75 3.33
N LEU A 124 -7.82 -16.03 4.43
CA LEU A 124 -8.06 -14.60 4.43
C LEU A 124 -6.98 -13.91 5.26
N LEU A 125 -6.29 -12.97 4.62
CA LEU A 125 -5.32 -12.10 5.27
C LEU A 125 -5.82 -10.65 5.20
N VAL A 126 -6.03 -10.06 6.37
CA VAL A 126 -6.42 -8.66 6.54
C VAL A 126 -5.38 -7.97 7.39
N ARG A 127 -4.77 -6.93 6.83
CA ARG A 127 -3.79 -6.08 7.50
C ARG A 127 -4.24 -4.63 7.46
N VAL A 128 -3.96 -3.92 8.54
CA VAL A 128 -4.18 -2.48 8.63
C VAL A 128 -2.82 -1.80 8.74
N LEU A 129 -2.57 -0.86 7.84
CA LEU A 129 -1.35 -0.08 7.76
C LEU A 129 -1.61 1.31 8.34
N TYR A 130 -0.87 1.67 9.38
CA TYR A 130 -0.92 2.95 10.08
C TYR A 130 0.30 3.80 9.76
N GLY A 131 0.21 5.10 10.02
CA GLY A 131 1.33 6.01 9.84
C GLY A 131 1.71 6.24 8.38
N GLU A 132 0.89 5.78 7.43
CA GLU A 132 0.97 6.28 6.05
C GLU A 132 0.56 7.76 6.08
N ALA A 133 1.57 8.64 6.19
CA ALA A 133 1.44 10.03 5.77
C ALA A 133 0.84 9.96 4.37
N GLY A 134 -0.45 10.32 4.27
CA GLY A 134 -1.24 10.05 3.08
C GLY A 134 -0.41 10.43 1.88
N SER A 135 -0.23 9.49 0.94
CA SER A 135 0.59 9.68 -0.25
C SER A 135 0.25 11.06 -0.81
N GLY A 136 1.10 12.05 -0.50
CA GLY A 136 0.90 13.39 -0.99
C GLY A 136 0.78 13.28 -2.50
N PRO A 137 0.00 14.16 -3.15
CA PRO A 137 -0.33 14.05 -4.57
C PRO A 137 0.93 13.62 -5.32
N VAL A 138 0.86 12.48 -6.02
CA VAL A 138 1.99 11.80 -6.68
C VAL A 138 2.87 12.89 -7.26
N ARG A 139 3.96 13.22 -6.55
CA ARG A 139 4.78 14.36 -6.91
C ARG A 139 5.55 13.88 -8.12
N ALA A 140 5.03 14.21 -9.31
CA ALA A 140 5.75 13.99 -10.55
C ALA A 140 7.18 14.47 -10.32
N ALA A 141 8.15 13.59 -10.58
CA ALA A 141 9.55 13.89 -10.36
C ALA A 141 9.86 15.25 -10.98
N GLU A 142 10.26 16.22 -10.16
CA GLU A 142 10.45 17.61 -10.59
C GLU A 142 11.50 17.61 -11.72
N PRO A 143 11.12 17.86 -13.00
CA PRO A 143 11.97 17.54 -14.15
C PRO A 143 13.33 18.26 -14.10
N ARG A 144 13.33 19.45 -13.49
CA ARG A 144 14.53 20.27 -13.29
C ARG A 144 15.57 19.60 -12.40
N ARG A 145 15.18 18.85 -11.36
CA ARG A 145 16.13 18.15 -10.48
C ARG A 145 16.81 17.00 -11.21
N GLY A 146 16.05 16.25 -12.02
CA GLY A 146 16.60 15.21 -12.87
C GLY A 146 17.59 15.78 -13.88
N GLN A 147 17.26 16.91 -14.50
CA GLN A 147 18.12 17.56 -15.48
C GLN A 147 19.43 18.07 -14.87
N VAL A 148 19.38 18.70 -13.69
CA VAL A 148 20.58 19.15 -12.96
C VAL A 148 21.47 17.97 -12.58
N LEU A 149 20.88 16.84 -12.14
CA LEU A 149 21.65 15.65 -11.79
C LEU A 149 22.38 15.06 -13.00
N VAL A 150 21.69 14.97 -14.14
CA VAL A 150 22.28 14.47 -15.40
C VAL A 150 23.41 15.37 -15.87
N TRP A 151 23.18 16.68 -15.98
CA TRP A 151 24.23 17.62 -16.39
C TRP A 151 25.40 17.67 -15.40
N GLY A 152 25.12 17.61 -14.11
CA GLY A 152 26.13 17.54 -13.06
C GLY A 152 27.02 16.30 -13.21
N SER A 153 26.43 15.12 -13.40
CA SER A 153 27.17 13.88 -13.63
C SER A 153 27.99 13.92 -14.92
N MET A 154 27.46 14.51 -16.00
CA MET A 154 28.12 14.58 -17.30
C MET A 154 29.32 15.55 -17.27
N LEU A 155 29.19 16.69 -16.61
CA LEU A 155 30.30 17.63 -16.40
C LEU A 155 31.39 17.04 -15.52
N LEU A 156 31.02 16.36 -14.43
CA LEU A 156 31.99 15.69 -13.56
C LEU A 156 32.75 14.60 -14.30
N PHE A 157 32.05 13.77 -15.08
CA PHE A 157 32.67 12.74 -15.91
C PHE A 157 33.64 13.34 -16.93
N ALA A 158 33.21 14.38 -17.66
CA ALA A 158 34.04 15.05 -18.65
C ALA A 158 35.30 15.67 -18.02
N ALA A 159 35.18 16.28 -16.84
CA ALA A 159 36.31 16.85 -16.11
C ALA A 159 37.32 15.76 -15.71
N ILE A 160 36.84 14.63 -15.18
CA ILE A 160 37.70 13.49 -14.83
C ILE A 160 38.39 12.96 -16.10
N ALA A 161 37.65 12.67 -17.17
CA ALA A 161 38.21 12.17 -18.41
C ALA A 161 39.29 13.11 -18.98
N ALA A 162 39.03 14.42 -19.01
CA ALA A 162 39.99 15.41 -19.48
C ALA A 162 41.27 15.45 -18.64
N THR A 163 41.17 15.36 -17.32
CA THR A 163 42.36 15.29 -16.45
C THR A 163 43.19 14.05 -16.72
N PHE A 164 42.57 12.90 -16.98
CA PHE A 164 43.27 11.67 -17.34
C PHE A 164 43.95 11.78 -18.71
N THR A 165 43.27 12.32 -19.73
CA THR A 165 43.86 12.52 -21.05
C THR A 165 45.05 13.50 -21.01
N PHE A 166 44.93 14.59 -20.25
CA PHE A 166 46.00 15.57 -20.12
C PHE A 166 47.22 14.97 -19.40
N ARG A 167 46.99 14.22 -18.30
CA ARG A 167 48.06 13.51 -17.59
C ARG A 167 48.70 12.41 -18.44
N PHE A 168 47.92 11.70 -19.24
CA PHE A 168 48.45 10.67 -20.15
C PHE A 168 49.35 11.29 -21.23
N LYS A 169 48.91 12.40 -21.84
CA LYS A 169 49.70 13.11 -22.85
C LYS A 169 51.01 13.67 -22.28
N GLN A 170 50.98 14.25 -21.08
CA GLN A 170 52.19 14.75 -20.40
C GLN A 170 53.21 13.65 -20.05
N ASN A 171 52.76 12.40 -19.86
CA ASN A 171 53.66 11.27 -19.63
C ASN A 171 54.25 10.74 -20.93
N LEU A 172 53.53 10.82 -22.05
CA LEU A 172 54.01 10.38 -23.37
C LEU A 172 55.08 11.34 -23.96
N ASP A 173 54.95 12.64 -23.71
CA ASP A 173 55.90 13.66 -24.18
C ASP A 173 57.20 13.71 -23.33
N ARG A 174 57.34 12.84 -22.32
CA ARG A 174 58.47 12.79 -21.38
C ARG A 174 59.40 11.58 -21.56
N GLU A 175 59.05 10.64 -22.45
CA GLU A 175 59.95 9.57 -22.93
C GLU A 175 60.62 9.98 -24.24
#